data_AF-A0A1F5FVW8-F1
#
_entry.id   AF-A0A1F5FVW8-F1
#
_cell.length_a   1.000
_cell.length_b   1.000
_cell.length_c   1.000
_cell.angle_alpha   90.00
_cell.angle_beta   90.00
_cell.angle_gamma   90.00
#
_symmetry.space_group_name_H-M   'P 1'
#
loop_
_entity.id
_entity.type
_entity.pdbx_description
1 polymer ?
#
loop_
_entity_poly.entity_id
_entity_poly.type
_entity_poly.pdbx_seq_one_letter_code
_entity_poly.pdbx_strand_id
1 'polypeptide(L)'
;MLAQNDSGTQKHLSQPDKPNPDGDETWNQDKVKEELKTRKVNPYSTISSVSVSVDFGIGKVTTVSISGDAGSKNFSANEFINYFNLRAPANIQIVGPLFNVEKR
;
A
#
# COMPACT_ATOMS: atom_id res chain seq x y z
N MET A 1 2.96 9.27 2.31
CA MET A 1 3.22 7.94 2.87
C MET A 1 4.53 8.00 3.65
N LEU A 2 4.66 7.22 4.73
CA LEU A 2 5.83 7.29 5.62
C LEU A 2 7.10 6.87 4.89
N ALA A 3 7.08 5.72 4.21
CA ALA A 3 8.19 5.21 3.40
C ALA A 3 8.71 6.16 2.30
N GLN A 4 7.85 7.06 1.80
CA GLN A 4 8.25 8.07 0.81
C GLN A 4 8.90 9.30 1.44
N ASN A 5 8.49 9.65 2.66
CA ASN A 5 9.06 10.79 3.38
C ASN A 5 10.37 10.40 4.07
N ASP A 6 10.53 9.12 4.40
CA ASP A 6 11.72 8.57 5.02
C ASP A 6 11.90 7.10 4.62
N SER A 7 12.80 6.83 3.68
CA SER A 7 13.07 5.48 3.18
C SER A 7 13.63 4.55 4.27
N GLY A 8 14.28 5.09 5.31
CA GLY A 8 14.81 4.30 6.42
C GLY A 8 13.73 3.65 7.27
N THR A 9 12.49 4.12 7.17
CA THR A 9 11.33 3.56 7.89
C THR A 9 10.75 2.31 7.25
N GLN A 10 11.12 1.98 6.00
CA GLN A 10 10.53 0.86 5.25
C GLN A 10 10.63 -0.48 6.00
N LYS A 11 11.77 -0.74 6.65
CA LYS A 11 12.02 -1.94 7.46
C LYS A 11 11.04 -2.13 8.62
N HIS A 12 10.35 -1.07 9.05
CA HIS A 12 9.34 -1.13 10.11
C HIS A 12 7.90 -1.28 9.59
N LEU A 13 7.72 -1.33 8.26
CA LEU A 13 6.40 -1.36 7.60
C LEU A 13 6.06 -2.75 7.08
N SER A 14 6.52 -3.79 7.77
CA SER A 14 6.17 -5.18 7.50
C SER A 14 4.75 -5.54 8.00
N GLN A 15 4.32 -6.77 7.75
CA GLN A 15 3.08 -7.33 8.27
C GLN A 15 3.11 -7.41 9.81
N PRO A 16 2.12 -6.87 10.54
CA PRO A 16 2.09 -6.93 12.01
C PRO A 16 1.75 -8.32 12.55
N ASP A 17 1.16 -9.19 11.72
CA ASP A 17 0.75 -10.56 12.05
C ASP A 17 1.85 -11.61 11.79
N LYS A 18 3.00 -11.21 11.24
CA LYS A 18 4.13 -12.09 10.94
C LYS A 18 5.44 -11.52 11.47
N PRO A 19 6.45 -12.37 11.73
CA PRO A 19 7.80 -11.91 12.01
C PRO A 19 8.31 -11.02 10.89
N ASN A 20 8.98 -9.93 11.26
CA ASN A 20 9.58 -9.01 10.30
C ASN A 20 10.76 -9.70 9.58
N PRO A 21 10.76 -9.80 8.24
CA PRO A 21 11.87 -10.44 7.51
C PRO A 21 13.21 -9.72 7.71
N ASP A 22 13.19 -8.41 7.99
CA ASP A 22 14.40 -7.61 8.22
C ASP A 22 14.94 -7.73 9.66
N GLY A 23 14.27 -8.50 10.53
CA GLY A 23 14.67 -8.68 11.93
C GLY A 23 14.41 -7.47 12.85
N ASP A 24 13.84 -6.40 12.31
CA ASP A 24 13.49 -5.18 13.04
C ASP A 24 12.07 -5.26 13.63
N GLU A 25 11.72 -4.33 14.52
CA GLU A 25 10.35 -4.18 15.01
C GLU A 25 9.39 -3.74 13.88
N THR A 26 8.25 -4.42 13.75
CA THR A 26 7.14 -3.96 12.90
C THR A 26 6.28 -2.94 13.63
N TRP A 27 6.14 -1.74 13.06
CA TRP A 27 5.30 -0.69 13.65
C TRP A 27 3.81 -0.90 13.40
N ASN A 28 3.03 -0.80 14.48
CA ASN A 28 1.58 -0.77 14.41
C ASN A 28 1.07 0.55 13.80
N GLN A 29 -0.25 0.65 13.61
CA GLN A 29 -0.87 1.83 12.97
C GLN A 29 -0.66 3.11 13.77
N ASP A 30 -0.69 3.05 15.10
CA ASP A 30 -0.53 4.22 15.97
C ASP A 30 0.89 4.77 15.91
N LYS A 31 1.91 3.89 15.94
CA LYS A 31 3.31 4.28 15.78
C LYS A 31 3.56 4.89 14.40
N VAL A 32 2.99 4.33 13.34
CA VAL A 32 3.09 4.94 12.00
C VAL A 32 2.45 6.34 11.94
N LYS A 33 1.29 6.54 12.59
CA LYS A 33 0.65 7.86 12.66
C LYS A 33 1.51 8.85 13.45
N GLU A 34 2.12 8.42 14.55
CA GLU A 34 3.07 9.24 15.33
C GLU A 34 4.27 9.65 14.46
N GLU A 35 4.91 8.69 13.80
CA GLU A 35 6.09 8.93 12.95
C GLU A 35 5.79 9.86 11.75
N LEU A 36 4.59 9.78 11.19
CA LEU A 36 4.11 10.74 10.19
C LEU A 36 3.97 12.16 10.76
N LYS A 37 3.33 12.29 11.94
CA LYS A 37 3.16 13.59 12.62
C LYS A 37 4.51 14.22 12.99
N THR A 38 5.46 13.43 13.50
CA THR A 38 6.83 13.88 13.81
C THR A 38 7.54 14.44 12.56
N ARG A 39 7.24 13.90 11.38
CA ARG A 39 7.74 14.38 10.08
C ARG A 39 6.87 15.48 9.46
N LYS A 40 5.96 16.09 10.23
CA LYS A 40 5.01 17.13 9.77
C LYS A 40 4.12 16.69 8.60
N VAL A 41 3.86 15.38 8.50
CA VAL A 41 2.92 14.81 7.53
C VAL A 41 1.63 14.48 8.25
N ASN A 42 0.51 15.02 7.79
CA ASN A 42 -0.79 14.69 8.35
C ASN A 42 -1.18 13.24 7.96
N PRO A 43 -1.36 12.33 8.92
CA PRO A 43 -1.88 11.00 8.63
C PRO A 43 -3.37 11.08 8.35
N TYR A 44 -3.86 10.22 7.46
CA TYR A 44 -5.30 10.00 7.32
C TYR A 44 -5.86 9.34 8.58
N SER A 45 -6.93 9.90 9.13
CA SER A 45 -7.76 9.24 10.15
C SER A 45 -9.07 8.75 9.54
N THR A 46 -9.50 9.31 8.41
CA THR A 46 -10.71 8.88 7.70
C THR A 46 -10.52 9.03 6.20
N ILE A 47 -10.87 7.97 5.46
CA ILE A 47 -10.90 7.98 4.01
C ILE A 47 -12.34 8.25 3.57
N SER A 48 -12.53 9.30 2.77
CA SER A 48 -13.85 9.68 2.23
C SER A 48 -14.10 9.05 0.87
N SER A 49 -13.06 8.80 0.06
CA SER A 49 -13.20 8.16 -1.24
C SER A 49 -11.92 7.49 -1.71
N VAL A 50 -12.10 6.42 -2.50
CA VAL A 50 -11.05 5.75 -3.27
C VAL A 50 -11.56 5.59 -4.69
N SER A 51 -10.76 5.99 -5.68
CA SER A 51 -11.06 5.77 -7.09
C SER A 51 -9.87 5.19 -7.83
N VAL A 52 -10.17 4.41 -8.88
CA VAL A 52 -9.18 3.71 -9.69
C VAL A 52 -9.39 4.10 -11.14
N SER A 53 -8.33 4.58 -11.78
CA SER A 53 -8.29 4.85 -13.22
C SER A 53 -7.67 3.67 -13.94
N VAL A 54 -8.30 3.24 -15.03
CA VAL A 54 -7.89 2.09 -15.84
C VAL A 54 -7.77 2.54 -17.29
N ASP A 55 -6.68 2.13 -17.93
CA ASP A 55 -6.56 2.15 -19.37
C ASP A 55 -7.11 0.83 -19.93
N PHE A 56 -8.30 0.90 -20.52
CA PHE A 56 -8.96 -0.25 -21.12
C PHE A 56 -8.40 -0.65 -22.49
N GLY A 57 -7.60 0.20 -23.14
CA GLY A 57 -6.90 -0.15 -24.37
C GLY A 57 -5.80 -1.18 -24.16
N ILE A 58 -5.17 -1.16 -22.98
CA ILE A 58 -4.12 -2.12 -22.58
C ILE A 58 -4.49 -3.00 -21.38
N GLY A 59 -5.68 -2.77 -20.79
CA GLY A 59 -6.20 -3.56 -19.66
C GLY A 59 -5.44 -3.36 -18.35
N LYS A 60 -4.93 -2.15 -18.07
CA LYS A 60 -4.10 -1.89 -16.88
C LYS A 60 -4.61 -0.72 -16.05
N VAL A 61 -4.53 -0.86 -14.73
CA VAL A 61 -4.68 0.27 -13.81
C VAL A 61 -3.55 1.25 -14.05
N THR A 62 -3.88 2.54 -14.12
CA THR A 62 -2.90 3.62 -14.29
C THR A 62 -2.69 4.38 -13.00
N THR A 63 -3.78 4.70 -12.31
CA THR A 63 -3.74 5.56 -11.11
C THR A 63 -4.76 5.13 -10.07
N VAL A 64 -4.34 5.12 -8.81
CA VAL A 64 -5.19 4.97 -7.63
C VAL A 64 -5.23 6.32 -6.92
N SER A 65 -6.42 6.88 -6.71
CA SER A 65 -6.62 8.15 -6.04
C SER A 65 -7.34 7.92 -4.72
N ILE A 66 -6.79 8.47 -3.63
CA ILE A 66 -7.35 8.36 -2.28
C ILE A 66 -7.61 9.76 -1.77
N SER A 67 -8.81 10.02 -1.26
CA SER A 67 -9.15 11.28 -0.59
C SER A 67 -9.69 11.03 0.81
N GLY A 68 -9.40 11.95 1.72
CA GLY A 68 -9.83 11.89 3.11
C GLY A 68 -9.51 13.16 3.88
N ASP A 69 -9.51 13.05 5.19
CA ASP A 69 -9.27 14.16 6.13
C ASP A 69 -7.88 14.79 6.03
N ALA A 70 -6.90 14.06 5.49
CA ALA A 70 -5.54 14.58 5.20
C ALA A 70 -5.35 15.05 3.74
N GLY A 71 -6.44 15.24 2.99
CA GLY A 71 -6.42 15.73 1.60
C GLY A 71 -6.61 14.63 0.56
N SER A 72 -6.10 14.85 -0.65
CA SER A 72 -6.15 13.89 -1.76
C SER A 72 -4.75 13.52 -2.21
N LYS A 73 -4.51 12.23 -2.46
CA LYS A 73 -3.24 11.73 -2.99
C LYS A 73 -3.47 10.71 -4.09
N ASN A 74 -2.70 10.87 -5.17
CA ASN A 74 -2.69 9.98 -6.32
C ASN A 74 -1.42 9.14 -6.30
N PHE A 75 -1.56 7.87 -6.64
CA PHE A 75 -0.48 6.89 -6.76
C PHE A 75 -0.54 6.28 -8.15
N SER A 76 0.61 6.12 -8.80
CA SER A 76 0.67 5.24 -9.97
C SER A 76 0.36 3.80 -9.55
N ALA A 77 -0.14 2.97 -10.45
CA ALA A 77 -0.43 1.56 -10.14
C ALA A 77 0.80 0.82 -9.58
N ASN A 78 1.98 1.04 -10.19
CA ASN A 78 3.23 0.43 -9.74
C ASN A 78 3.63 0.91 -8.34
N GLU A 79 3.52 2.22 -8.08
CA GLU A 79 3.81 2.78 -6.76
C GLU A 79 2.88 2.20 -5.70
N PHE A 80 1.57 2.17 -6.00
CA PHE A 80 0.58 1.61 -5.09
C PHE A 80 0.89 0.15 -4.76
N ILE A 81 1.13 -0.68 -5.76
CA ILE A 81 1.47 -2.09 -5.56
C ILE A 81 2.78 -2.24 -4.76
N ASN A 82 3.83 -1.50 -5.11
CA ASN A 82 5.12 -1.61 -4.44
C ASN A 82 5.04 -1.29 -2.94
N TYR A 83 4.36 -0.21 -2.56
CA TYR A 83 4.28 0.21 -1.16
C TYR A 83 3.24 -0.58 -0.36
N PHE A 84 2.12 -0.98 -0.95
CA PHE A 84 1.11 -1.75 -0.23
C PHE A 84 1.46 -3.24 -0.14
N ASN A 85 2.25 -3.79 -1.06
CA ASN A 85 2.84 -5.13 -0.90
C ASN A 85 3.88 -5.20 0.23
N LEU A 86 4.51 -4.08 0.60
CA LEU A 86 5.46 -4.04 1.73
C LEU A 86 4.78 -4.43 3.06
N ARG A 87 3.53 -3.98 3.26
CA ARG A 87 2.70 -4.30 4.44
C ARG A 87 1.85 -5.57 4.29
N ALA A 88 1.90 -6.20 3.13
CA ALA A 88 1.18 -7.43 2.85
C ALA A 88 1.94 -8.27 1.81
N PRO A 89 3.11 -8.86 2.17
CA PRO A 89 3.71 -9.92 1.39
C PRO A 89 2.84 -11.18 1.47
N ALA A 90 1.70 -11.12 0.78
CA ALA A 90 0.79 -12.21 0.53
C ALA A 90 0.43 -12.15 -0.95
N ASN A 91 1.19 -12.88 -1.75
CA ASN A 91 0.68 -13.65 -2.88
C ASN A 91 -0.37 -12.91 -3.74
N ILE A 92 0.03 -11.93 -4.55
CA ILE A 92 -0.79 -11.54 -5.70
C ILE A 92 -0.81 -12.77 -6.62
N GLN A 93 -1.75 -13.68 -6.37
CA GLN A 93 -2.14 -14.68 -7.35
C GLN A 93 -2.90 -13.93 -8.43
N ILE A 94 -2.19 -13.53 -9.48
CA ILE A 94 -2.84 -13.31 -10.76
C ILE A 94 -3.30 -14.70 -11.22
N VAL A 95 -4.52 -15.09 -10.84
CA VAL A 95 -5.17 -16.24 -11.45
C VAL A 95 -5.36 -15.90 -12.92
N GLY A 96 -4.48 -16.42 -13.77
CA GLY A 96 -4.70 -16.36 -15.21
C GLY A 96 -6.05 -17.00 -15.54
N PRO A 97 -6.74 -16.58 -16.61
CA PRO A 97 -8.02 -17.17 -17.02
C PRO A 97 -7.96 -18.68 -17.29
N LEU A 98 -6.76 -19.27 -17.33
CA LEU A 98 -6.51 -20.70 -17.46
C LEU A 98 -6.63 -21.49 -16.14
N PHE A 99 -6.58 -20.86 -14.97
CA PHE A 99 -6.64 -21.56 -13.68
C PHE A 99 -7.99 -22.27 -13.44
N ASN A 100 -9.05 -21.85 -14.11
CA ASN A 100 -10.37 -22.49 -14.04
C ASN A 100 -10.56 -23.64 -15.04
N VAL A 101 -9.61 -23.90 -15.94
CA VAL A 101 -9.75 -24.92 -16.99
C VAL A 101 -9.09 -26.25 -16.59
N GLU A 102 -8.16 -26.23 -15.63
CA GLU A 102 -7.41 -27.42 -15.18
C GLU A 102 -7.95 -28.08 -13.90
N LYS A 103 -9.07 -27.59 -13.33
CA LYS A 103 -9.79 -28.26 -12.23
C LYS A 103 -11.05 -28.99 -12.72
N ARG A 104 -10.86 -29.94 -13.63
CA ARG A 104 -11.86 -31.00 -13.90
C ARG A 104 -11.27 -32.36 -13.60
#